data_AF-A0A453HT30-F1
#
_entry.id   AF-A0A453HT30-F1
#
_cell.length_a   1.000
_cell.length_b   1.000
_cell.length_c   1.000
_cell.angle_alpha   90.00
_cell.angle_beta   90.00
_cell.angle_gamma   90.00
#
_symmetry.space_group_name_H-M   'P 1'
#
loop_
_entity.id
_entity.type
_entity.pdbx_description
1 polymer ?
#
loop_
_entity_poly.entity_id
_entity_poly.type
_entity_poly.pdbx_seq_one_letter_code
_entity_poly.pdbx_strand_id
1 'polypeptide(L)'
;PNSQFLFFEFSWYFFELNVHIGGWSTQVLQILFPISSLYNASYFHTRLIVTVIVLCRKMVLSTNFNLSHLKDELRLCALILSYSPKNESTWSHRRWVIKNLAQHLQDMPELIDKESLLVKDMAEKSKMNYRAWRHRCWLIPYMKTKQVLDELNKSKKWAELHVADNCSFHYRRSLLLALLDGAANREDSLICQSEAYLMWKEELRWNETLIRRYQGRESLWNHRRFLSQWWVQHLLSCEETSLSNESLADLFLSQEIHLLSDCLGAPGDEFGETRVQVELAALYILWISEQDAAVKGKVEERLKSVGSLKEVLARACPEKSRLWTHLLHC
;
A
#
# COMPACT_ATOMS: atom_id res chain seq x y z
N PRO A 1 -18.83 -32.97 -3.18
CA PRO A 1 -19.34 -33.15 -4.56
C PRO A 1 -18.72 -32.16 -5.57
N ASN A 2 -18.82 -30.84 -5.34
CA ASN A 2 -18.31 -29.83 -6.29
C ASN A 2 -16.78 -29.71 -6.34
N SER A 3 -16.06 -30.13 -5.29
CA SER A 3 -14.59 -30.11 -5.22
C SER A 3 -13.92 -31.25 -5.99
N GLN A 4 -14.56 -32.41 -6.11
CA GLN A 4 -14.06 -33.53 -6.91
C GLN A 4 -14.30 -33.29 -8.40
N PHE A 5 -15.43 -32.68 -8.76
CA PHE A 5 -15.73 -32.26 -10.13
C PHE A 5 -14.73 -31.20 -10.63
N LEU A 6 -14.39 -30.22 -9.77
CA LEU A 6 -13.35 -29.23 -10.07
C LEU A 6 -11.95 -29.84 -10.23
N PHE A 7 -11.61 -30.92 -9.51
CA PHE A 7 -10.33 -31.61 -9.65
C PHE A 7 -10.25 -32.39 -10.97
N PHE A 8 -11.34 -33.04 -11.38
CA PHE A 8 -11.43 -33.73 -12.66
C PHE A 8 -11.40 -32.76 -13.86
N GLU A 9 -12.11 -31.62 -13.78
CA GLU A 9 -12.03 -30.60 -14.83
C GLU A 9 -10.66 -29.93 -14.89
N PHE A 10 -10.05 -29.57 -13.75
CA PHE A 10 -8.69 -29.03 -13.75
C PHE A 10 -7.68 -30.02 -14.32
N SER A 11 -7.80 -31.32 -13.99
CA SER A 11 -6.88 -32.35 -14.47
C SER A 11 -7.09 -32.70 -15.94
N TRP A 12 -8.33 -32.60 -16.45
CA TRP A 12 -8.66 -32.81 -17.86
C TRP A 12 -8.20 -31.64 -18.73
N TYR A 13 -8.46 -30.40 -18.31
CA TYR A 13 -7.95 -29.20 -18.99
C TYR A 13 -6.41 -29.17 -19.03
N PHE A 14 -5.74 -29.68 -17.97
CA PHE A 14 -4.28 -29.80 -17.92
C PHE A 14 -3.73 -30.93 -18.81
N PHE A 15 -4.54 -31.97 -19.08
CA PHE A 15 -4.18 -33.04 -20.00
C PHE A 15 -4.26 -32.55 -21.46
N GLU A 16 -5.31 -31.79 -21.82
CA GLU A 16 -5.43 -31.17 -23.15
C GLU A 16 -4.36 -30.11 -23.42
N LEU A 17 -3.99 -29.31 -22.41
CA LEU A 17 -2.88 -28.33 -22.51
C LEU A 17 -1.49 -28.98 -22.66
N ASN A 18 -1.28 -30.16 -22.08
CA ASN A 18 -0.03 -30.93 -22.26
C ASN A 18 0.07 -31.58 -23.65
N VAL A 19 -1.06 -31.94 -24.28
CA VAL A 19 -1.08 -32.52 -25.63
C VAL A 19 -0.70 -31.46 -26.68
N HIS A 20 -1.04 -30.19 -26.46
CA HIS A 20 -0.72 -29.11 -27.41
C HIS A 20 0.67 -28.47 -27.25
N ILE A 21 1.30 -28.60 -26.08
CA ILE A 21 2.64 -28.05 -25.82
C ILE A 21 3.62 -29.22 -25.72
N GLY A 22 3.99 -29.77 -26.88
CA GLY A 22 5.08 -30.71 -27.11
C GLY A 22 5.66 -31.42 -25.88
N GLY A 23 5.03 -32.52 -25.50
CA GLY A 23 5.61 -33.66 -24.78
C GLY A 23 6.52 -33.35 -23.59
N TRP A 24 5.96 -33.33 -22.39
CA TRP A 24 6.70 -33.76 -21.19
C TRP A 24 6.10 -35.02 -20.60
N SER A 25 7.02 -35.88 -20.17
CA SER A 25 6.83 -37.28 -19.82
C SER A 25 6.12 -37.45 -18.49
N THR A 26 5.47 -38.61 -18.40
CA THR A 26 4.94 -39.32 -17.22
C THR A 26 5.68 -39.14 -15.88
N GLN A 27 6.94 -38.67 -15.87
CA GLN A 27 7.75 -38.45 -14.68
C GLN A 27 7.27 -37.28 -13.79
N VAL A 28 6.78 -36.17 -14.38
CA VAL A 28 6.25 -35.04 -13.58
C VAL A 28 4.92 -35.43 -12.90
N LEU A 29 4.09 -36.21 -13.61
CA LEU A 29 2.85 -36.76 -13.08
C LEU A 29 3.10 -37.82 -11.99
N GLN A 30 4.18 -38.61 -12.09
CA GLN A 30 4.59 -39.59 -11.07
C GLN A 30 5.08 -38.95 -9.76
N ILE A 31 5.57 -37.70 -9.79
CA ILE A 31 5.91 -36.96 -8.56
C ILE A 31 4.65 -36.40 -7.88
N LEU A 32 3.61 -36.07 -8.66
CA LEU A 32 2.37 -35.47 -8.16
C LEU A 32 1.36 -36.50 -7.64
N PHE A 33 1.38 -37.73 -8.17
CA PHE A 33 0.44 -38.81 -7.81
C PHE A 33 0.54 -39.35 -6.37
N PRO A 34 1.74 -39.50 -5.76
CA PRO A 34 1.86 -39.99 -4.38
C PRO A 34 1.39 -38.98 -3.33
N ILE A 35 1.31 -37.69 -3.72
CA ILE A 35 0.90 -36.62 -2.81
C ILE A 35 -0.61 -36.60 -2.65
N SER A 36 -1.39 -36.96 -3.68
CA SER A 36 -2.87 -36.91 -3.65
C SER A 36 -3.53 -38.08 -2.94
N SER A 37 -2.83 -39.20 -2.71
CA SER A 37 -3.42 -40.43 -2.15
C SER A 37 -3.44 -40.49 -0.62
N LEU A 38 -2.75 -39.58 0.08
CA LEU A 38 -2.48 -39.76 1.51
C LEU A 38 -3.32 -38.92 2.49
N TYR A 39 -3.97 -37.82 2.09
CA TYR A 39 -4.77 -37.05 3.06
C TYR A 39 -5.98 -36.34 2.47
N ASN A 40 -7.07 -36.40 3.23
CA ASN A 40 -8.36 -35.72 3.00
C ASN A 40 -8.22 -34.19 3.22
N ALA A 41 -7.31 -33.53 2.50
CA ALA A 41 -6.90 -32.14 2.71
C ALA A 41 -6.88 -31.35 1.39
N SER A 42 -8.03 -31.23 0.71
CA SER A 42 -8.10 -30.66 -0.65
C SER A 42 -7.42 -29.29 -0.80
N TYR A 43 -7.54 -28.41 0.19
CA TYR A 43 -7.00 -27.04 0.13
C TYR A 43 -5.46 -26.97 0.20
N PHE A 44 -4.83 -27.79 1.05
CA PHE A 44 -3.38 -27.84 1.17
C PHE A 44 -2.73 -28.47 -0.06
N HIS A 45 -3.37 -29.49 -0.63
CA HIS A 45 -2.91 -30.14 -1.85
C HIS A 45 -2.96 -29.16 -3.02
N THR A 46 -4.04 -28.38 -3.18
CA THR A 46 -4.12 -27.39 -4.27
C THR A 46 -3.03 -26.32 -4.17
N ARG A 47 -2.71 -25.82 -2.96
CA ARG A 47 -1.63 -24.83 -2.78
C ARG A 47 -0.24 -25.38 -3.07
N LEU A 48 0.03 -26.62 -2.67
CA LEU A 48 1.30 -27.30 -2.93
C LEU A 48 1.47 -27.60 -4.41
N ILE A 49 0.43 -28.13 -5.07
CA ILE A 49 0.41 -28.40 -6.51
C ILE A 49 0.69 -27.12 -7.31
N VAL A 50 -0.02 -26.02 -7.01
CA VAL A 50 0.21 -24.73 -7.67
C VAL A 50 1.66 -24.26 -7.49
N THR A 51 2.22 -24.44 -6.29
CA THR A 51 3.61 -24.04 -6.00
C THR A 51 4.61 -24.87 -6.81
N VAL A 52 4.42 -26.19 -6.88
CA VAL A 52 5.28 -27.08 -7.69
C VAL A 52 5.18 -26.70 -9.17
N ILE A 53 3.97 -26.47 -9.69
CA ILE A 53 3.78 -26.06 -11.09
C ILE A 53 4.56 -24.79 -11.42
N VAL A 54 4.40 -23.71 -10.65
CA VAL A 54 5.09 -22.44 -10.96
C VAL A 54 6.61 -22.55 -10.84
N LEU A 55 7.12 -23.37 -9.91
CA LEU A 55 8.56 -23.62 -9.77
C LEU A 55 9.11 -24.42 -10.96
N CYS A 56 8.44 -25.49 -11.37
CA CYS A 56 8.83 -26.28 -12.54
C CYS A 56 8.86 -25.42 -13.82
N ARG A 57 7.82 -24.61 -14.04
CA ARG A 57 7.75 -23.72 -15.20
C ARG A 57 8.86 -22.67 -15.20
N LYS A 58 9.17 -22.10 -14.02
CA LYS A 58 10.32 -21.19 -13.87
C LYS A 58 11.64 -21.86 -14.28
N MET A 59 11.89 -23.10 -13.86
CA MET A 59 13.10 -23.84 -14.25
C MET A 59 13.20 -24.04 -15.76
N VAL A 60 12.11 -24.48 -16.41
CA VAL A 60 12.06 -24.71 -17.87
C VAL A 60 12.28 -23.41 -18.65
N LEU A 61 11.67 -22.31 -18.22
CA LEU A 61 11.84 -21.01 -18.90
C LEU A 61 13.22 -20.39 -18.67
N SER A 62 13.91 -20.82 -17.62
CA SER A 62 15.29 -20.39 -17.36
C SER A 62 16.29 -21.12 -18.28
N THR A 63 15.94 -22.32 -18.78
CA THR A 63 16.79 -23.07 -19.74
C THR A 63 16.41 -22.80 -21.19
N ASN A 64 15.13 -22.58 -21.50
CA ASN A 64 14.63 -22.33 -22.86
C ASN A 64 13.88 -20.99 -22.93
N PHE A 65 14.65 -19.89 -22.92
CA PHE A 65 14.09 -18.55 -22.91
C PHE A 65 13.34 -18.22 -24.21
N ASN A 66 12.05 -17.87 -24.09
CA ASN A 66 11.26 -17.35 -25.20
C ASN A 66 10.27 -16.29 -24.69
N LEU A 67 10.29 -15.12 -25.32
CA LEU A 67 9.50 -13.96 -24.93
C LEU A 67 7.99 -14.19 -25.06
N SER A 68 7.55 -14.97 -26.06
CA SER A 68 6.15 -15.32 -26.23
C SER A 68 5.63 -16.16 -25.05
N HIS A 69 6.43 -17.13 -24.59
CA HIS A 69 6.09 -17.97 -23.45
C HIS A 69 5.95 -17.17 -22.15
N LEU A 70 6.74 -16.11 -21.95
CA LEU A 70 6.61 -15.24 -20.77
C LEU A 70 5.25 -14.52 -20.72
N LYS A 71 4.69 -14.12 -21.87
CA LYS A 71 3.34 -13.52 -21.91
C LYS A 71 2.27 -14.55 -21.53
N ASP A 72 2.43 -15.80 -21.96
CA ASP A 72 1.54 -16.89 -21.56
C ASP A 72 1.66 -17.24 -20.08
N GLU A 73 2.85 -17.12 -19.47
CA GLU A 73 3.01 -17.26 -18.02
C GLU A 73 2.22 -16.21 -17.23
N LEU A 74 2.15 -14.96 -17.72
CA LEU A 74 1.33 -13.94 -17.08
C LEU A 74 -0.16 -14.29 -17.13
N ARG A 75 -0.64 -14.88 -18.24
CA ARG A 75 -2.02 -15.36 -18.36
C ARG A 75 -2.29 -16.53 -17.41
N LEU A 76 -1.38 -17.50 -17.34
CA LEU A 76 -1.46 -18.61 -16.40
C LEU A 76 -1.48 -18.12 -14.94
N CYS A 77 -0.59 -17.19 -14.59
CA CYS A 77 -0.58 -16.60 -13.24
C CYS A 77 -1.89 -15.88 -12.92
N ALA A 78 -2.46 -15.14 -13.88
CA ALA A 78 -3.74 -14.46 -13.69
C ALA A 78 -4.88 -15.46 -13.45
N LEU A 79 -4.91 -16.56 -14.20
CA LEU A 79 -5.87 -17.65 -13.99
C LEU A 79 -5.72 -18.29 -12.61
N ILE A 80 -4.49 -18.60 -12.19
CA ILE A 80 -4.25 -19.17 -10.85
C ILE A 80 -4.69 -18.20 -9.74
N LEU A 81 -4.39 -16.90 -9.90
CA LEU A 81 -4.74 -15.88 -8.92
C LEU A 81 -6.25 -15.62 -8.86
N SER A 82 -7.01 -15.83 -9.94
CA SER A 82 -8.47 -15.68 -9.91
C SER A 82 -9.14 -16.70 -8.98
N TYR A 83 -8.56 -17.90 -8.86
CA TYR A 83 -9.01 -18.95 -7.92
C TYR A 83 -8.31 -18.90 -6.56
N SER A 84 -7.05 -18.46 -6.52
CA SER A 84 -6.23 -18.42 -5.30
C SER A 84 -5.50 -17.06 -5.16
N PRO A 85 -6.22 -15.96 -4.86
CA PRO A 85 -5.71 -14.59 -4.93
C PRO A 85 -4.59 -14.27 -3.93
N LYS A 86 -4.43 -15.11 -2.90
CA LYS A 86 -3.39 -14.98 -1.85
C LYS A 86 -2.22 -15.98 -2.03
N ASN A 87 -2.04 -16.60 -3.20
CA ASN A 87 -0.92 -17.52 -3.44
C ASN A 87 0.41 -16.77 -3.64
N GLU A 88 1.36 -16.89 -2.69
CA GLU A 88 2.64 -16.17 -2.78
C GLU A 88 3.58 -16.70 -3.86
N SER A 89 3.57 -18.01 -4.10
CA SER A 89 4.40 -18.64 -5.13
C SER A 89 4.03 -18.10 -6.51
N THR A 90 2.73 -17.95 -6.78
CA THR A 90 2.23 -17.36 -8.02
C THR A 90 2.58 -15.88 -8.14
N TRP A 91 2.41 -15.08 -7.08
CA TRP A 91 2.84 -13.68 -7.10
C TRP A 91 4.35 -13.53 -7.32
N SER A 92 5.15 -14.41 -6.70
CA SER A 92 6.60 -14.42 -6.86
C SER A 92 7.03 -14.84 -8.26
N HIS A 93 6.39 -15.85 -8.85
CA HIS A 93 6.60 -16.25 -10.23
C HIS A 93 6.22 -15.13 -11.19
N ARG A 94 5.06 -14.49 -10.99
CA ARG A 94 4.61 -13.34 -11.79
C ARG A 94 5.62 -12.20 -11.78
N ARG A 95 6.15 -11.82 -10.61
CA ARG A 95 7.22 -10.80 -10.51
C ARG A 95 8.51 -11.22 -11.23
N TRP A 96 8.88 -12.50 -11.14
CA TRP A 96 10.02 -13.03 -11.88
C TRP A 96 9.79 -12.90 -13.40
N VAL A 97 8.62 -13.29 -13.91
CA VAL A 97 8.26 -13.14 -15.33
C VAL A 97 8.35 -11.67 -15.77
N ILE A 98 7.75 -10.74 -15.01
CA ILE A 98 7.78 -9.30 -15.33
C ILE A 98 9.22 -8.76 -15.33
N LYS A 99 10.04 -9.17 -14.35
CA LYS A 99 11.45 -8.77 -14.30
C LYS A 99 12.22 -9.21 -15.54
N ASN A 100 11.99 -10.43 -16.03
CA ASN A 100 12.60 -10.91 -17.27
C ASN A 100 12.07 -10.14 -18.48
N LEU A 101 10.75 -9.90 -18.55
CA LEU A 101 10.15 -9.10 -19.62
C LEU A 101 10.75 -7.69 -19.68
N ALA A 102 10.95 -7.04 -18.53
CA ALA A 102 11.52 -5.70 -18.43
C ALA A 102 12.96 -5.60 -18.95
N GLN A 103 13.71 -6.71 -18.94
CA GLN A 103 15.07 -6.75 -19.51
C GLN A 103 15.08 -6.81 -21.04
N HIS A 104 13.98 -7.24 -21.66
CA HIS A 104 13.93 -7.57 -23.09
C HIS A 104 12.87 -6.79 -23.88
N LEU A 105 11.91 -6.13 -23.23
CA LEU A 105 10.87 -5.33 -23.86
C LEU A 105 11.10 -3.83 -23.68
N GLN A 106 10.75 -3.06 -24.71
CA GLN A 106 10.70 -1.60 -24.63
C GLN A 106 9.38 -1.08 -24.01
N ASP A 107 8.27 -1.83 -24.15
CA ASP A 107 6.95 -1.40 -23.69
C ASP A 107 6.59 -1.96 -22.29
N MET A 108 7.24 -1.38 -21.28
CA MET A 108 6.86 -1.58 -19.87
C MET A 108 5.60 -0.82 -19.45
N PRO A 109 5.30 0.40 -19.95
CA PRO A 109 4.13 1.14 -19.52
C PRO A 109 2.80 0.40 -19.71
N GLU A 110 2.56 -0.20 -20.88
CA GLU A 110 1.31 -0.93 -21.16
C GLU A 110 1.16 -2.17 -20.25
N LEU A 111 2.27 -2.88 -20.00
CA LEU A 111 2.29 -4.02 -19.09
C LEU A 111 1.93 -3.59 -17.66
N ILE A 112 2.53 -2.51 -17.16
CA ILE A 112 2.27 -1.97 -15.82
C ILE A 112 0.79 -1.59 -15.65
N ASP A 113 0.18 -0.97 -16.66
CA ASP A 113 -1.24 -0.60 -16.61
C ASP A 113 -2.14 -1.86 -16.54
N LYS A 114 -1.82 -2.91 -17.31
CA LYS A 114 -2.51 -4.20 -17.23
C LYS A 114 -2.35 -4.86 -15.86
N GLU A 115 -1.15 -4.80 -15.27
CA GLU A 115 -0.89 -5.32 -13.93
C GLU A 115 -1.66 -4.55 -12.84
N SER A 116 -1.75 -3.23 -12.98
CA SER A 116 -2.50 -2.37 -12.06
C SER A 116 -3.99 -2.72 -12.05
N LEU A 117 -4.59 -2.96 -13.23
CA LEU A 117 -5.96 -3.44 -13.37
C LEU A 117 -6.15 -4.82 -12.74
N LEU A 118 -5.24 -5.76 -12.98
CA LEU A 118 -5.31 -7.09 -12.38
C LEU A 118 -5.28 -7.02 -10.84
N VAL A 119 -4.41 -6.19 -10.26
CA VAL A 119 -4.36 -6.01 -8.79
C VAL A 119 -5.68 -5.45 -8.27
N LYS A 120 -6.26 -4.46 -8.96
CA LYS A 120 -7.55 -3.88 -8.60
C LYS A 120 -8.63 -4.97 -8.55
N ASP A 121 -8.75 -5.77 -9.61
CA ASP A 121 -9.73 -6.88 -9.67
C ASP A 121 -9.51 -7.90 -8.55
N MET A 122 -8.25 -8.18 -8.20
CA MET A 122 -7.91 -9.11 -7.10
C MET A 122 -8.23 -8.51 -5.72
N ALA A 123 -8.11 -7.20 -5.55
CA ALA A 123 -8.47 -6.50 -4.33
C ALA A 123 -9.99 -6.44 -4.14
N GLU A 124 -10.77 -6.32 -5.21
CA GLU A 124 -12.25 -6.37 -5.18
C GLU A 124 -12.75 -7.75 -4.76
N LYS A 125 -12.13 -8.82 -5.29
CA LYS A 125 -12.52 -10.21 -5.01
C LYS A 125 -12.10 -10.71 -3.63
N SER A 126 -11.04 -10.13 -3.06
CA SER A 126 -10.48 -10.56 -1.78
C SER A 126 -10.14 -9.36 -0.92
N LYS A 127 -11.01 -9.06 0.07
CA LYS A 127 -10.74 -8.05 1.09
C LYS A 127 -9.35 -8.25 1.72
N MET A 128 -8.65 -7.12 1.91
CA MET A 128 -7.32 -7.06 2.53
C MET A 128 -6.28 -7.98 1.86
N ASN A 129 -6.25 -8.02 0.53
CA ASN A 129 -5.24 -8.77 -0.20
C ASN A 129 -3.89 -8.02 -0.22
N TYR A 130 -3.17 -8.08 0.90
CA TYR A 130 -1.85 -7.47 1.03
C TYR A 130 -0.86 -7.92 -0.06
N ARG A 131 -0.98 -9.17 -0.57
CA ARG A 131 -0.08 -9.67 -1.61
C ARG A 131 -0.27 -8.94 -2.94
N ALA A 132 -1.52 -8.64 -3.30
CA ALA A 132 -1.85 -7.89 -4.51
C ALA A 132 -1.37 -6.43 -4.38
N TRP A 133 -1.63 -5.78 -3.24
CA TRP A 133 -1.11 -4.43 -2.97
C TRP A 133 0.42 -4.36 -2.96
N ARG A 134 1.09 -5.36 -2.35
CA ARG A 134 2.55 -5.47 -2.35
C ARG A 134 3.10 -5.66 -3.75
N HIS A 135 2.42 -6.43 -4.61
CA HIS A 135 2.78 -6.55 -6.02
C HIS A 135 2.68 -5.19 -6.73
N ARG A 136 1.63 -4.42 -6.47
CA ARG A 136 1.48 -3.07 -7.04
C ARG A 136 2.57 -2.11 -6.58
N CYS A 137 2.95 -2.12 -5.29
CA CYS A 137 4.11 -1.38 -4.79
C CYS A 137 5.40 -1.81 -5.49
N TRP A 138 5.60 -3.11 -5.70
CA TRP A 138 6.79 -3.65 -6.36
C TRP A 138 6.93 -3.21 -7.83
N LEU A 139 5.83 -2.82 -8.48
CA LEU A 139 5.85 -2.32 -9.86
C LEU A 139 6.31 -0.86 -9.97
N ILE A 140 6.31 -0.10 -8.87
CA ILE A 140 6.60 1.34 -8.87
C ILE A 140 7.98 1.68 -9.50
N PRO A 141 9.08 0.95 -9.24
CA PRO A 141 10.37 1.23 -9.87
C PRO A 141 10.38 1.11 -11.40
N TYR A 142 9.37 0.45 -12.00
CA TYR A 142 9.21 0.32 -13.45
C TYR A 142 8.30 1.40 -14.05
N MET A 143 7.68 2.25 -13.22
CA MET A 143 6.76 3.30 -13.66
C MET A 143 7.51 4.56 -14.10
N LYS A 144 7.00 5.20 -15.15
CA LYS A 144 7.37 6.60 -15.46
C LYS A 144 6.66 7.55 -14.49
N THR A 145 7.19 8.75 -14.25
CA THR A 145 6.54 9.76 -13.38
C THR A 145 5.09 10.02 -13.76
N LYS A 146 4.76 10.12 -15.06
CA LYS A 146 3.38 10.25 -15.52
C LYS A 146 2.49 9.09 -15.03
N GLN A 147 2.97 7.84 -15.09
CA GLN A 147 2.22 6.69 -14.59
C GLN A 147 2.07 6.72 -13.07
N VAL A 148 3.07 7.19 -12.33
CA VAL A 148 2.97 7.38 -10.86
C VAL A 148 1.87 8.38 -10.53
N LEU A 149 1.81 9.51 -11.24
CA LEU A 149 0.74 10.51 -11.09
C LEU A 149 -0.64 9.95 -11.45
N ASP A 150 -0.73 9.23 -12.57
CA ASP A 150 -1.98 8.58 -12.99
C ASP A 150 -2.46 7.56 -11.95
N GLU A 151 -1.55 6.79 -11.34
CA GLU A 151 -1.87 5.83 -10.29
C GLU A 151 -2.31 6.51 -8.98
N LEU A 152 -1.72 7.65 -8.61
CA LEU A 152 -2.20 8.46 -7.48
C LEU A 152 -3.64 8.95 -7.72
N ASN A 153 -3.95 9.39 -8.94
CA ASN A 153 -5.29 9.83 -9.31
C ASN A 153 -6.30 8.67 -9.35
N LYS A 154 -5.96 7.57 -10.03
CA LYS A 154 -6.82 6.38 -10.17
C LYS A 154 -7.12 5.71 -8.83
N SER A 155 -6.14 5.66 -7.92
CA SER A 155 -6.31 5.02 -6.61
C SER A 155 -7.07 5.87 -5.59
N LYS A 156 -7.31 7.17 -5.87
CA LYS A 156 -8.00 8.08 -4.95
C LYS A 156 -9.40 7.59 -4.60
N LYS A 157 -10.24 7.36 -5.62
CA LYS A 157 -11.62 6.85 -5.46
C LYS A 157 -11.67 5.52 -4.70
N TRP A 158 -10.69 4.64 -4.92
CA TRP A 158 -10.61 3.38 -4.17
C TRP A 158 -10.44 3.64 -2.66
N ALA A 159 -9.48 4.48 -2.31
CA ALA A 159 -9.18 4.80 -0.91
C ALA A 159 -10.32 5.56 -0.21
N GLU A 160 -11.08 6.39 -0.94
CA GLU A 160 -12.29 7.05 -0.41
C GLU A 160 -13.40 6.05 -0.06
N LEU A 161 -13.54 4.98 -0.85
CA LEU A 161 -14.52 3.92 -0.61
C LEU A 161 -14.04 2.92 0.45
N HIS A 162 -12.73 2.77 0.61
CA HIS A 162 -12.10 1.79 1.49
C HIS A 162 -11.20 2.48 2.52
N VAL A 163 -11.74 3.43 3.27
CA VAL A 163 -10.97 4.25 4.22
C VAL A 163 -10.24 3.45 5.30
N ALA A 164 -10.70 2.23 5.60
CA ALA A 164 -10.04 1.31 6.55
C ALA A 164 -8.90 0.48 5.92
N ASP A 165 -8.73 0.50 4.59
CA ASP A 165 -7.71 -0.30 3.90
C ASP A 165 -6.33 0.36 3.97
N ASN A 166 -5.59 0.05 5.03
CA ASN A 166 -4.20 0.50 5.21
C ASN A 166 -3.27 0.04 4.07
N CYS A 167 -3.57 -1.06 3.37
CA CYS A 167 -2.75 -1.50 2.23
C CYS A 167 -2.88 -0.52 1.05
N SER A 168 -4.08 0.01 0.82
CA SER A 168 -4.31 1.05 -0.19
C SER A 168 -3.54 2.33 0.16
N PHE A 169 -3.59 2.79 1.42
CA PHE A 169 -2.81 3.95 1.85
C PHE A 169 -1.30 3.69 1.80
N HIS A 170 -0.84 2.48 2.12
CA HIS A 170 0.57 2.10 1.91
C HIS A 170 1.00 2.26 0.45
N TYR A 171 0.18 1.82 -0.51
CA TYR A 171 0.47 2.00 -1.92
C TYR A 171 0.56 3.48 -2.31
N ARG A 172 -0.38 4.31 -1.83
CA ARG A 172 -0.34 5.78 -2.05
C ARG A 172 0.94 6.42 -1.50
N ARG A 173 1.36 6.03 -0.29
CA ARG A 173 2.63 6.48 0.31
C ARG A 173 3.83 6.10 -0.56
N SER A 174 3.88 4.86 -1.06
CA SER A 174 4.95 4.42 -1.96
C SER A 174 4.99 5.23 -3.26
N LEU A 175 3.83 5.60 -3.83
CA LEU A 175 3.77 6.43 -5.02
C LEU A 175 4.26 7.87 -4.76
N LEU A 176 3.91 8.46 -3.62
CA LEU A 176 4.39 9.79 -3.24
C LEU A 176 5.91 9.83 -3.06
N LEU A 177 6.49 8.82 -2.41
CA LEU A 177 7.95 8.69 -2.29
C LEU A 177 8.61 8.57 -3.68
N ALA A 178 8.05 7.73 -4.56
CA ALA A 178 8.59 7.58 -5.91
C ALA A 178 8.48 8.87 -6.75
N LEU A 179 7.47 9.70 -6.50
CA LEU A 179 7.34 11.01 -7.14
C LEU A 179 8.47 11.96 -6.69
N LEU A 180 8.79 11.97 -5.39
CA LEU A 180 9.91 12.75 -4.84
C LEU A 180 11.27 12.26 -5.35
N ASP A 181 11.51 10.94 -5.31
CA ASP A 181 12.72 10.33 -5.84
C ASP A 181 12.88 10.62 -7.34
N GLY A 182 11.77 10.57 -8.08
CA GLY A 182 11.73 10.91 -9.50
C GLY A 182 12.01 12.39 -9.80
N ALA A 183 11.72 13.30 -8.86
CA ALA A 183 11.98 14.73 -8.97
C ALA A 183 13.44 15.09 -8.67
N ALA A 184 14.07 14.39 -7.73
CA ALA A 184 15.48 14.61 -7.38
C ALA A 184 16.46 14.23 -8.50
N ASN A 185 16.08 13.30 -9.39
CA ASN A 185 16.99 12.67 -10.35
C ASN A 185 16.88 13.17 -11.81
N ARG A 186 16.11 14.24 -12.10
CA ARG A 186 15.88 14.75 -13.47
C ARG A 186 16.60 16.08 -13.75
N GLU A 187 16.96 16.30 -15.01
CA GLU A 187 17.54 17.58 -15.50
C GLU A 187 16.58 18.77 -15.28
N ASP A 188 15.27 18.59 -15.47
CA ASP A 188 14.21 19.57 -15.13
C ASP A 188 13.76 19.46 -13.65
N SER A 189 14.72 19.38 -12.73
CA SER A 189 14.48 19.05 -11.31
C SER A 189 13.49 19.99 -10.63
N LEU A 190 13.57 21.30 -10.90
CA LEU A 190 12.79 22.31 -10.18
C LEU A 190 11.27 22.21 -10.43
N ILE A 191 10.87 21.99 -11.69
CA ILE A 191 9.46 21.84 -12.07
C ILE A 191 8.89 20.54 -11.49
N CYS A 192 9.65 19.44 -11.61
CA CYS A 192 9.23 18.14 -11.08
C CYS A 192 9.12 18.14 -9.55
N GLN A 193 10.01 18.85 -8.86
CA GLN A 193 9.92 19.04 -7.40
C GLN A 193 8.67 19.84 -7.02
N SER A 194 8.38 20.93 -7.73
CA SER A 194 7.18 21.74 -7.49
C SER A 194 5.89 20.92 -7.64
N GLU A 195 5.81 20.09 -8.69
CA GLU A 195 4.68 19.17 -8.90
C GLU A 195 4.57 18.13 -7.76
N ALA A 196 5.69 17.56 -7.33
CA ALA A 196 5.71 16.60 -6.22
C ALA A 196 5.21 17.21 -4.90
N TYR A 197 5.66 18.44 -4.58
CA TYR A 197 5.22 19.15 -3.38
C TYR A 197 3.75 19.56 -3.45
N LEU A 198 3.27 19.97 -4.62
CA LEU A 198 1.85 20.25 -4.85
C LEU A 198 1.01 18.99 -4.59
N MET A 199 1.41 17.85 -5.15
CA MET A 199 0.73 16.56 -4.92
C MET A 199 0.73 16.17 -3.44
N TRP A 200 1.82 16.40 -2.72
CA TRP A 200 1.89 16.14 -1.27
C TRP A 200 0.92 17.01 -0.47
N LYS A 201 0.85 18.30 -0.78
CA LYS A 201 -0.07 19.25 -0.15
C LYS A 201 -1.54 18.92 -0.44
N GLU A 202 -1.85 18.51 -1.68
CA GLU A 202 -3.17 18.04 -2.04
C GLU A 202 -3.56 16.76 -1.30
N GLU A 203 -2.62 15.82 -1.12
CA GLU A 203 -2.84 14.60 -0.36
C GLU A 203 -3.11 14.90 1.12
N LEU A 204 -2.37 15.82 1.74
CA LEU A 204 -2.63 16.31 3.10
C LEU A 204 -4.04 16.89 3.21
N ARG A 205 -4.42 17.81 2.31
CA ARG A 205 -5.76 18.41 2.32
C ARG A 205 -6.85 17.36 2.14
N TRP A 206 -6.67 16.43 1.21
CA TRP A 206 -7.64 15.36 0.97
C TRP A 206 -7.74 14.40 2.17
N ASN A 207 -6.62 14.00 2.77
CA ASN A 207 -6.62 13.17 3.96
C ASN A 207 -7.36 13.85 5.14
N GLU A 208 -7.20 15.16 5.32
CA GLU A 208 -7.98 15.92 6.32
C GLU A 208 -9.50 15.80 6.06
N THR A 209 -9.93 15.96 4.80
CA THR A 209 -11.36 15.81 4.47
C THR A 209 -11.89 14.41 4.80
N LEU A 210 -11.08 13.37 4.62
CA LEU A 210 -11.43 12.01 5.01
C LEU A 210 -11.49 11.83 6.53
N ILE A 211 -10.52 12.39 7.26
CA ILE A 211 -10.48 12.32 8.73
C ILE A 211 -11.73 12.98 9.33
N ARG A 212 -12.16 14.12 8.78
CA ARG A 212 -13.38 14.82 9.21
C ARG A 212 -14.64 14.04 8.88
N ARG A 213 -14.68 13.38 7.72
CA ARG A 213 -15.86 12.65 7.23
C ARG A 213 -16.02 11.27 7.86
N TYR A 214 -14.93 10.56 8.11
CA TYR A 214 -14.92 9.18 8.56
C TYR A 214 -14.18 9.08 9.90
N GLN A 215 -14.89 9.44 10.96
CA GLN A 215 -14.36 9.50 12.32
C GLN A 215 -13.91 8.12 12.83
N GLY A 216 -12.88 8.12 13.67
CA GLY A 216 -12.39 6.91 14.35
C GLY A 216 -11.62 5.94 13.45
N ARG A 217 -11.32 6.30 12.20
CA ARG A 217 -10.58 5.42 11.28
C ARG A 217 -9.06 5.59 11.44
N GLU A 218 -8.45 4.64 12.15
CA GLU A 218 -7.01 4.63 12.45
C GLU A 218 -6.10 4.71 11.21
N SER A 219 -6.48 4.05 10.12
CA SER A 219 -5.76 4.08 8.84
C SER A 219 -5.56 5.49 8.28
N LEU A 220 -6.53 6.39 8.48
CA LEU A 220 -6.44 7.78 8.01
C LEU A 220 -5.41 8.56 8.81
N TRP A 221 -5.36 8.35 10.13
CA TRP A 221 -4.39 8.97 11.03
C TRP A 221 -2.98 8.39 10.84
N ASN A 222 -2.86 7.09 10.57
CA ASN A 222 -1.59 6.47 10.19
C ASN A 222 -1.05 7.03 8.87
N HIS A 223 -1.93 7.32 7.90
CA HIS A 223 -1.56 8.03 6.68
C HIS A 223 -1.16 9.48 6.96
N ARG A 224 -1.91 10.21 7.82
CA ARG A 224 -1.58 11.58 8.24
C ARG A 224 -0.19 11.67 8.86
N ARG A 225 0.17 10.73 9.75
CA ARG A 225 1.50 10.66 10.37
C ARG A 225 2.60 10.61 9.33
N PHE A 226 2.49 9.70 8.36
CA PHE A 226 3.45 9.61 7.27
C PHE A 226 3.55 10.91 6.48
N LEU A 227 2.41 11.49 6.08
CA LEU A 227 2.40 12.72 5.29
C LEU A 227 3.04 13.89 6.05
N SER A 228 2.73 14.00 7.34
CA SER A 228 3.15 15.11 8.18
C SER A 228 4.61 14.98 8.60
N GLN A 229 5.11 13.75 8.79
CA GLN A 229 6.53 13.50 9.06
C GLN A 229 7.41 14.16 8.02
N TRP A 230 7.16 13.81 6.76
CA TRP A 230 7.96 14.25 5.65
C TRP A 230 7.73 15.75 5.41
N TRP A 231 6.47 16.21 5.48
CA TRP A 231 6.13 17.61 5.23
C TRP A 231 6.79 18.55 6.23
N VAL A 232 6.76 18.23 7.53
CA VAL A 232 7.42 19.04 8.57
C VAL A 232 8.93 19.10 8.35
N GLN A 233 9.58 17.96 8.07
CA GLN A 233 11.01 17.94 7.77
C GLN A 233 11.35 18.81 6.56
N HIS A 234 10.54 18.74 5.50
CA HIS A 234 10.70 19.59 4.32
C HIS A 234 10.56 21.07 4.69
N LEU A 235 9.50 21.46 5.41
CA LEU A 235 9.29 22.86 5.79
C LEU A 235 10.42 23.42 6.67
N LEU A 236 10.91 22.64 7.63
CA LEU A 236 12.06 23.04 8.46
C LEU A 236 13.32 23.23 7.63
N SER A 237 13.59 22.33 6.68
CA SER A 237 14.74 22.48 5.78
C SER A 237 14.64 23.74 4.91
N CYS A 238 13.42 24.14 4.50
CA CYS A 238 13.20 25.39 3.77
C CYS A 238 13.40 26.63 4.66
N GLU A 239 13.00 26.58 5.93
CA GLU A 239 13.18 27.66 6.90
C GLU A 239 14.67 27.96 7.16
N GLU A 240 15.53 26.95 7.26
CA GLU A 240 16.98 27.13 7.40
C GLU A 240 17.60 27.87 6.21
N THR A 241 17.02 27.70 5.01
CA THR A 241 17.52 28.30 3.77
C THR A 241 16.89 29.65 3.41
N SER A 242 15.80 30.06 4.08
CA SER A 242 15.01 31.23 3.70
C SER A 242 15.00 32.32 4.77
N LEU A 243 15.09 33.59 4.34
CA LEU A 243 15.04 34.78 5.21
C LEU A 243 13.60 35.28 5.43
N SER A 244 12.58 34.46 5.16
CA SER A 244 11.19 34.91 5.22
C SER A 244 10.67 34.97 6.66
N ASN A 245 9.87 35.99 6.97
CA ASN A 245 9.32 36.19 8.32
C ASN A 245 8.15 35.23 8.66
N GLU A 246 7.58 34.53 7.67
CA GLU A 246 6.43 33.65 7.87
C GLU A 246 6.87 32.19 7.85
N SER A 247 6.90 31.56 9.04
CA SER A 247 7.24 30.14 9.15
C SER A 247 6.11 29.29 8.56
N LEU A 248 6.39 28.62 7.45
CA LEU A 248 5.43 27.70 6.82
C LEU A 248 5.18 26.48 7.72
N ALA A 249 6.18 26.03 8.49
CA ALA A 249 6.00 24.98 9.49
C ALA A 249 5.00 25.43 10.58
N ASP A 250 5.08 26.69 11.00
CA ASP A 250 4.16 27.27 11.98
C ASP A 250 2.72 27.33 11.47
N LEU A 251 2.53 27.69 10.21
CA LEU A 251 1.22 27.66 9.57
C LEU A 251 0.65 26.24 9.51
N PHE A 252 1.48 25.27 9.11
CA PHE A 252 1.07 23.86 9.05
C PHE A 252 0.69 23.32 10.43
N LEU A 253 1.54 23.52 11.44
CA LEU A 253 1.27 23.05 12.80
C LEU A 253 0.02 23.73 13.39
N SER A 254 -0.23 25.00 13.06
CA SER A 254 -1.48 25.67 13.48
C SER A 254 -2.73 25.00 12.88
N GLN A 255 -2.66 24.53 11.64
CA GLN A 255 -3.73 23.76 11.00
C GLN A 255 -3.94 22.41 11.69
N GLU A 256 -2.86 21.72 12.08
CA GLU A 256 -2.97 20.45 12.81
C GLU A 256 -3.62 20.63 14.19
N ILE A 257 -3.31 21.73 14.89
CA ILE A 257 -3.93 22.06 16.17
C ILE A 257 -5.41 22.44 15.98
N HIS A 258 -5.76 23.12 14.88
CA HIS A 258 -7.16 23.38 14.54
C HIS A 258 -7.91 22.07 14.28
N LEU A 259 -7.33 21.13 13.54
CA LEU A 259 -7.92 19.81 13.31
C LEU A 259 -8.14 19.04 14.62
N LEU A 260 -7.18 19.11 15.57
CA LEU A 260 -7.35 18.57 16.92
C LEU A 260 -8.53 19.25 17.65
N SER A 261 -8.58 20.58 17.64
CA SER A 261 -9.64 21.35 18.30
C SER A 261 -11.03 20.96 17.77
N ASP A 262 -11.16 20.81 16.45
CA ASP A 262 -12.39 20.37 15.81
C ASP A 262 -12.78 18.95 16.23
N CYS A 263 -11.81 18.04 16.37
CA CYS A 263 -12.08 16.69 16.86
C CYS A 263 -12.54 16.72 18.33
N LEU A 264 -11.89 17.53 19.18
CA LEU A 264 -12.26 17.68 20.60
C LEU A 264 -13.65 18.30 20.79
N GLY A 265 -14.06 19.19 19.90
CA GLY A 265 -15.36 19.85 19.93
C GLY A 265 -16.48 19.08 19.22
N ALA A 266 -16.19 17.92 18.62
CA ALA A 266 -17.20 17.14 17.91
C ALA A 266 -18.26 16.59 18.89
N PRO A 267 -19.56 16.65 18.53
CA PRO A 267 -20.62 16.12 19.37
C PRO A 267 -20.44 14.61 19.52
N GLY A 268 -20.67 14.09 20.73
CA GLY A 268 -20.57 12.65 20.97
C GLY A 268 -21.54 11.86 20.08
N ASP A 269 -21.07 10.73 19.57
CA ASP A 269 -21.85 9.82 18.74
C ASP A 269 -22.29 8.57 19.53
N GLU A 270 -23.35 7.92 19.05
CA GLU A 270 -23.93 6.70 19.66
C GLU A 270 -22.99 5.48 19.56
N PHE A 271 -22.07 5.47 18.58
CA PHE A 271 -21.20 4.33 18.28
C PHE A 271 -19.78 4.46 18.84
N GLY A 272 -19.48 5.57 19.54
CA GLY A 272 -18.17 5.87 20.11
C GLY A 272 -17.08 6.22 19.10
N GLU A 273 -17.40 6.43 17.82
CA GLU A 273 -16.44 6.79 16.77
C GLU A 273 -15.78 8.16 17.03
N THR A 274 -16.53 9.12 17.57
CA THR A 274 -16.05 10.44 18.00
C THR A 274 -15.07 10.33 19.15
N ARG A 275 -15.32 9.42 20.12
CA ARG A 275 -14.37 9.17 21.21
C ARG A 275 -13.05 8.64 20.66
N VAL A 276 -13.11 7.65 19.75
CA VAL A 276 -11.92 7.10 19.10
C VAL A 276 -11.21 8.16 18.26
N GLN A 277 -11.96 9.02 17.57
CA GLN A 277 -11.41 10.12 16.79
C GLN A 277 -10.60 11.10 17.64
N VAL A 278 -11.15 11.53 18.78
CA VAL A 278 -10.49 12.42 19.73
C VAL A 278 -9.18 11.81 20.25
N GLU A 279 -9.22 10.52 20.60
CA GLU A 279 -8.03 9.79 21.01
C GLU A 279 -6.96 9.76 19.91
N LEU A 280 -7.33 9.41 18.68
CA LEU A 280 -6.41 9.35 17.55
C LEU A 280 -5.81 10.73 17.23
N ALA A 281 -6.60 11.80 17.31
CA ALA A 281 -6.15 13.17 17.12
C ALA A 281 -5.13 13.60 18.19
N ALA A 282 -5.42 13.34 19.47
CA ALA A 282 -4.52 13.67 20.56
C ALA A 282 -3.21 12.88 20.48
N LEU A 283 -3.28 11.58 20.18
CA LEU A 283 -2.10 10.74 19.98
C LEU A 283 -1.30 11.13 18.73
N TYR A 284 -1.96 11.70 17.73
CA TYR A 284 -1.28 12.26 16.56
C TYR A 284 -0.49 13.52 16.93
N ILE A 285 -1.06 14.44 17.73
CA ILE A 285 -0.34 15.64 18.19
C ILE A 285 0.81 15.30 19.13
N LEU A 286 0.65 14.30 20.01
CA LEU A 286 1.78 13.76 20.78
C LEU A 286 2.86 13.19 19.85
N TRP A 287 2.47 12.42 18.84
CA TRP A 287 3.44 11.81 17.94
C TRP A 287 4.22 12.85 17.11
N ILE A 288 3.57 13.92 16.64
CA ILE A 288 4.22 14.95 15.84
C ILE A 288 5.16 15.83 16.69
N SER A 289 4.83 16.09 17.96
CA SER A 289 5.70 16.83 18.87
C SER A 289 7.01 16.09 19.17
N GLU A 290 7.00 14.76 19.12
CA GLU A 290 8.18 13.93 19.38
C GLU A 290 9.06 13.68 18.14
N GLN A 291 8.78 14.31 16.99
CA GLN A 291 9.60 14.12 15.79
C GLN A 291 10.91 14.92 15.82
N ASP A 292 10.90 16.10 16.44
CA ASP A 292 12.05 17.01 16.50
C ASP A 292 11.86 18.05 17.63
N ALA A 293 12.96 18.51 18.23
CA ALA A 293 12.91 19.44 19.38
C ALA A 293 12.34 20.83 19.01
N ALA A 294 12.62 21.34 17.81
CA ALA A 294 12.05 22.59 17.33
C ALA A 294 10.54 22.43 17.06
N VAL A 295 10.13 21.27 16.53
CA VAL A 295 8.71 20.94 16.34
C VAL A 295 7.98 20.87 17.68
N LYS A 296 8.59 20.25 18.70
CA LYS A 296 8.04 20.17 20.05
C LYS A 296 7.70 21.55 20.60
N GLY A 297 8.66 22.48 20.57
CA GLY A 297 8.44 23.86 21.03
C GLY A 297 7.33 24.57 20.24
N LYS A 298 7.33 24.45 18.91
CA LYS A 298 6.30 25.05 18.04
C LYS A 298 4.90 24.48 18.31
N VAL A 299 4.78 23.16 18.57
CA VAL A 299 3.51 22.49 18.91
C VAL A 299 3.02 22.96 20.27
N GLU A 300 3.87 22.95 21.30
CA GLU A 300 3.51 23.34 22.66
C GLU A 300 3.03 24.79 22.72
N GLU A 301 3.67 25.70 21.99
CA GLU A 301 3.25 27.10 21.90
C GLU A 301 1.83 27.25 21.35
N ARG A 302 1.51 26.55 20.25
CA ARG A 302 0.23 26.64 19.56
C ARG A 302 -0.89 25.94 20.32
N LEU A 303 -0.55 24.87 21.03
CA LEU A 303 -1.50 24.09 21.80
C LEU A 303 -2.03 24.85 23.03
N LYS A 304 -1.34 25.90 23.51
CA LYS A 304 -1.78 26.74 24.65
C LYS A 304 -3.23 27.24 24.55
N SER A 305 -3.73 27.45 23.33
CA SER A 305 -5.11 27.87 23.07
C SER A 305 -6.15 26.79 23.40
N VAL A 306 -5.76 25.51 23.36
CA VAL A 306 -6.61 24.33 23.58
C VAL A 306 -6.40 23.74 25.00
N GLY A 307 -5.18 23.84 25.52
CA GLY A 307 -4.76 23.33 26.83
C GLY A 307 -3.33 22.79 26.78
N SER A 308 -2.76 22.38 27.91
CA SER A 308 -1.46 21.69 27.87
C SER A 308 -1.59 20.32 27.17
N LEU A 309 -0.50 19.81 26.56
CA LEU A 309 -0.52 18.49 25.90
C LEU A 309 -0.98 17.39 26.86
N LYS A 310 -0.58 17.50 28.12
CA LYS A 310 -1.02 16.62 29.21
C LYS A 310 -2.53 16.71 29.46
N GLU A 311 -3.11 17.90 29.48
CA GLU A 311 -4.57 18.09 29.64
C GLU A 311 -5.35 17.53 28.45
N VAL A 312 -4.85 17.75 27.23
CA VAL A 312 -5.45 17.21 26.01
C VAL A 312 -5.46 15.69 26.05
N LEU A 313 -4.34 15.06 26.37
CA LEU A 313 -4.23 13.59 26.48
C LEU A 313 -5.05 13.02 27.63
N ALA A 314 -5.11 13.71 28.77
CA ALA A 314 -5.94 13.30 29.90
C ALA A 314 -7.43 13.34 29.56
N ARG A 315 -7.86 14.33 28.76
CA ARG A 315 -9.24 14.44 28.26
C ARG A 315 -9.55 13.39 27.19
N ALA A 316 -8.62 13.18 26.26
CA ALA A 316 -8.85 12.34 25.08
C ALA A 316 -8.74 10.84 25.36
N CYS A 317 -7.74 10.43 26.16
CA CYS A 317 -7.46 9.02 26.43
C CYS A 317 -7.03 8.78 27.89
N PRO A 318 -7.93 9.00 28.86
CA PRO A 318 -7.63 8.84 30.29
C PRO A 318 -7.16 7.43 30.66
N GLU A 319 -7.70 6.41 29.97
CA GLU A 319 -7.36 5.00 30.18
C GLU A 319 -5.90 4.68 29.83
N LYS A 320 -5.28 5.47 28.93
CA LYS A 320 -3.89 5.31 28.50
C LYS A 320 -2.91 6.21 29.27
N SER A 321 -3.34 6.76 30.42
CA SER A 321 -2.54 7.70 31.23
C SER A 321 -1.11 7.27 31.48
N ARG A 322 -0.89 6.00 31.85
CA ARG A 322 0.45 5.47 32.09
C ARG A 322 1.35 5.51 30.85
N LEU A 323 0.80 5.22 29.67
CA LEU A 323 1.54 5.18 28.41
C LEU A 323 2.00 6.58 28.01
N TRP A 324 1.08 7.53 27.92
CA TRP A 324 1.45 8.87 27.48
C TRP A 324 2.23 9.66 28.55
N THR A 325 2.04 9.36 29.84
CA THR A 325 2.87 9.98 30.90
C THR A 325 4.33 9.55 30.76
N HIS A 326 4.59 8.28 30.43
CA HIS A 326 5.95 7.83 30.17
C HIS A 326 6.57 8.56 28.96
N LEU A 327 5.81 8.69 27.87
CA LEU A 327 6.26 9.36 26.64
C LEU A 327 6.52 10.86 26.82
N LEU A 328 5.85 11.53 27.76
CA LEU A 328 6.10 12.95 28.06
C LEU A 328 7.33 13.18 28.96
N HIS A 329 7.83 12.14 29.61
CA HIS A 329 8.95 12.20 30.55
C HIS A 329 10.26 11.61 30.00
N CYS A 330 10.20 10.97 28.84
CA CYS A 330 11.36 10.62 28.02
C CYS A 330 11.68 11.77 27.07
#